data_AF-A0A819V410-F1
#
_entry.id   AF-A0A819V410-F1
#
_cell.length_a   1.000
_cell.length_b   1.000
_cell.length_c   1.000
_cell.angle_alpha   90.00
_cell.angle_beta   90.00
_cell.angle_gamma   90.00
#
_symmetry.space_group_name_H-M   'P 1'
#
loop_
_entity.id
_entity.type
_entity.pdbx_description
1 polymer ?
#
loop_
_entity_poly.entity_id
_entity_poly.type
_entity_poly.pdbx_seq_one_letter_code
_entity_poly.pdbx_strand_id
1 'polypeptide(L)'
;MTSNKIPRVILGCMTMGPPGTNTARVTTVDGTKEMFKVLQSYGYTELDTARTYNDGKQEGFTRETGVLNEGFTVATKCENGKKELVRRQQVSNEIYDRYIDDIFFTSNESLHTINQMLDEANQFHHNIKLVRQLDRSVPIDVYIENKNDTQVT
;
A
#
# COMPACT_ATOMS: atom_id res chain seq x y z
N MET A 1 32.78 -5.74 -17.51
CA MET A 1 32.50 -4.69 -16.51
C MET A 1 31.23 -5.11 -15.78
N THR A 2 31.33 -5.52 -14.52
CA THR A 2 30.14 -5.76 -13.70
C THR A 2 29.48 -4.41 -13.44
N SER A 3 28.27 -4.22 -13.95
CA SER A 3 27.44 -3.08 -13.59
C SER A 3 27.35 -2.99 -12.07
N ASN A 4 27.94 -1.96 -11.46
CA ASN A 4 27.70 -1.61 -10.06
C ASN A 4 26.26 -1.09 -9.98
N LYS A 5 25.30 -2.01 -10.07
CA LYS A 5 23.88 -1.70 -9.92
C LYS A 5 23.66 -1.43 -8.43
N ILE A 6 23.30 -0.18 -8.12
CA ILE A 6 22.91 0.19 -6.75
C ILE A 6 21.74 -0.74 -6.35
N PRO A 7 21.81 -1.42 -5.19
CA PRO A 7 20.71 -2.26 -4.73
C PRO A 7 19.43 -1.44 -4.56
N ARG A 8 18.28 -1.98 -4.97
CA ARG A 8 16.98 -1.38 -4.65
C ARG A 8 16.71 -1.55 -3.16
N VAL A 9 16.36 -0.48 -2.48
CA VAL A 9 16.01 -0.47 -1.06
C VAL A 9 14.62 0.11 -0.89
N ILE A 10 13.78 -0.58 -0.13
CA ILE A 10 12.41 -0.19 0.20
C ILE A 10 12.32 -0.17 1.73
N LEU A 11 11.75 0.90 2.29
CA LEU A 11 11.59 1.02 3.74
C LEU A 11 10.23 0.47 4.17
N GLY A 12 10.25 -0.58 5.00
CA GLY A 12 9.05 -1.11 5.64
C GLY A 12 8.58 -0.22 6.80
N CYS A 13 7.29 0.13 6.80
CA CYS A 13 6.72 1.10 7.75
C CYS A 13 5.99 0.46 8.96
N MET A 14 6.09 -0.86 9.13
CA MET A 14 5.40 -1.62 10.20
C MET A 14 5.64 -1.05 11.62
N THR A 15 6.84 -0.52 11.89
CA THR A 15 7.20 -0.01 13.22
C THR A 15 6.91 1.49 13.44
N MET A 16 6.22 2.14 12.49
CA MET A 16 5.85 3.57 12.55
C MET A 16 4.34 3.68 12.67
N GLY A 17 3.82 4.26 13.75
CA GLY A 17 2.37 4.34 13.94
C GLY A 17 1.97 5.04 15.22
N PRO A 18 0.67 5.25 15.46
CA PRO A 18 0.19 5.92 16.66
C PRO A 18 0.64 5.19 17.95
N PRO A 19 0.83 5.92 19.07
CA PRO A 19 1.16 5.31 20.34
C PRO A 19 0.08 4.33 20.80
N GLY A 20 0.51 3.22 21.43
CA GLY A 20 -0.39 2.19 21.93
C GLY A 20 -0.90 1.19 20.88
N THR A 21 -0.39 1.23 19.65
CA THR A 21 -0.65 0.20 18.64
C THR A 21 0.32 -0.97 18.76
N ASN A 22 -0.07 -2.14 18.24
CA ASN A 22 0.63 -3.40 18.50
C ASN A 22 2.12 -3.44 18.13
N THR A 23 2.55 -2.71 17.11
CA THR A 23 3.91 -2.86 16.52
C THR A 23 4.73 -1.57 16.47
N ALA A 24 4.14 -0.43 16.84
CA ALA A 24 4.78 0.87 16.72
C ALA A 24 5.93 1.04 17.72
N ARG A 25 7.10 1.42 17.21
CA ARG A 25 8.30 1.80 17.98
C ARG A 25 8.63 3.27 17.81
N VAL A 26 8.30 3.83 16.64
CA VAL A 26 8.35 5.26 16.36
C VAL A 26 6.92 5.78 16.35
N THR A 27 6.59 6.57 17.36
CA THR A 27 5.20 6.98 17.63
C THR A 27 4.96 8.46 17.40
N THR A 28 5.92 9.16 16.80
CA THR A 28 5.80 10.58 16.44
C THR A 28 5.91 10.76 14.93
N VAL A 29 5.09 11.67 14.41
CA VAL A 29 5.13 12.05 12.98
C VAL A 29 6.50 12.62 12.63
N ASP A 30 7.07 13.46 13.50
CA ASP A 30 8.39 14.05 13.26
C ASP A 30 9.52 13.02 13.28
N GLY A 31 9.49 12.04 14.19
CA GLY A 31 10.47 10.94 14.18
C GLY A 31 10.40 10.13 12.88
N THR A 32 9.19 9.93 12.36
CA THR A 32 8.96 9.24 11.09
C THR A 32 9.48 10.06 9.90
N LYS A 33 9.23 11.39 9.89
CA LYS A 33 9.77 12.31 8.88
C LYS A 33 11.29 12.27 8.81
N GLU A 34 11.97 12.26 9.96
CA GLU A 34 13.44 12.17 9.99
C GLU A 34 13.96 10.86 9.39
N MET A 35 13.29 9.73 9.62
CA MET A 35 13.63 8.47 8.96
C MET A 35 13.49 8.56 7.44
N PHE A 36 12.41 9.17 6.95
CA PHE A 36 12.18 9.37 5.51
C PHE A 36 13.24 10.28 4.89
N LYS A 37 13.60 11.40 5.54
CA LYS A 37 14.70 12.26 5.08
C LYS A 37 16.03 11.51 4.99
N VAL A 38 16.34 10.67 5.98
CA VAL A 38 17.55 9.84 5.94
C VAL A 38 17.50 8.90 4.74
N LEU A 39 16.39 8.19 4.53
CA LEU A 39 16.20 7.30 3.37
C LEU A 39 16.41 8.04 2.03
N GLN A 40 15.78 9.21 1.90
CA GLN A 40 15.87 10.06 0.71
C GLN A 40 17.28 10.62 0.47
N SER A 41 18.03 10.92 1.53
CA SER A 41 19.43 11.38 1.39
C SER A 41 20.37 10.32 0.80
N TYR A 42 19.99 9.04 0.88
CA TYR A 42 20.66 7.94 0.18
C TYR A 42 20.10 7.67 -1.23
N GLY A 43 19.11 8.45 -1.68
CA GLY A 43 18.50 8.33 -3.01
C GLY A 43 17.37 7.32 -3.12
N TYR A 44 16.79 6.86 -2.00
CA TYR A 44 15.68 5.91 -1.99
C TYR A 44 14.36 6.60 -1.62
N THR A 45 13.30 6.30 -2.35
CA THR A 45 11.98 6.96 -2.22
C THR A 45 10.81 5.96 -2.16
N GLU A 46 11.09 4.69 -1.90
CA GLU A 46 10.07 3.63 -1.91
C GLU A 46 9.73 3.20 -0.48
N LEU A 47 8.44 3.19 -0.16
CA LEU A 47 7.89 2.75 1.12
C LEU A 47 7.00 1.52 0.95
N ASP A 48 7.08 0.62 1.93
CA ASP A 48 6.28 -0.58 2.01
C ASP A 48 5.41 -0.56 3.27
N THR A 49 4.10 -0.73 3.09
CA THR A 49 3.11 -0.78 4.16
C THR A 49 2.17 -1.99 4.01
N ALA A 50 1.21 -2.11 4.92
CA ALA A 50 0.11 -3.05 4.87
C ALA A 50 -1.09 -2.49 5.63
N ARG A 51 -2.30 -2.78 5.13
CA ARG A 51 -3.59 -2.40 5.75
C ARG A 51 -3.78 -2.92 7.18
N THR A 52 -2.94 -3.86 7.62
CA THR A 52 -3.00 -4.49 8.95
C THR A 52 -1.99 -3.90 9.93
N TYR A 53 -0.99 -3.16 9.47
CA TYR A 53 0.05 -2.61 10.34
C TYR A 53 -0.54 -1.64 11.36
N ASN A 54 -0.03 -1.70 12.59
CA ASN A 54 -0.44 -0.84 13.71
C ASN A 54 -1.96 -0.74 13.85
N ASP A 55 -2.62 -1.90 13.82
CA ASP A 55 -4.07 -2.04 13.97
C ASP A 55 -4.87 -1.31 12.87
N GLY A 56 -4.27 -1.24 11.68
CA GLY A 56 -4.82 -0.57 10.52
C GLY A 56 -4.75 0.94 10.56
N LYS A 57 -3.85 1.52 11.37
CA LYS A 57 -3.67 2.99 11.52
C LYS A 57 -2.33 3.51 10.98
N GLN A 58 -1.49 2.60 10.48
CA GLN A 58 -0.13 2.88 10.02
C GLN A 58 -0.13 3.86 8.84
N GLU A 59 -1.03 3.64 7.88
CA GLU A 59 -1.09 4.40 6.64
C GLU A 59 -1.58 5.82 6.89
N GLY A 60 -2.64 5.98 7.69
CA GLY A 60 -3.12 7.28 8.14
C GLY A 60 -2.02 8.08 8.86
N PHE A 61 -1.28 7.42 9.75
CA PHE A 61 -0.16 8.04 10.45
C PHE A 61 0.99 8.45 9.51
N THR A 62 1.31 7.60 8.52
CA THR A 62 2.32 7.91 7.50
C THR A 62 1.90 9.09 6.63
N ARG A 63 0.61 9.21 6.30
CA ARG A 63 0.08 10.35 5.54
C ARG A 63 0.38 11.69 6.21
N GLU A 64 0.31 11.77 7.54
CA GLU A 64 0.57 12.99 8.31
C GLU A 64 2.01 13.49 8.18
N THR A 65 2.94 12.64 7.74
CA THR A 65 4.32 13.05 7.46
C THR A 65 4.44 13.93 6.22
N GLY A 66 3.42 13.95 5.34
CA GLY A 66 3.48 14.63 4.04
C GLY A 66 4.24 13.84 2.97
N VAL A 67 4.52 12.55 3.20
CA VAL A 67 5.40 11.69 2.38
C VAL A 67 5.16 11.76 0.87
N LEU A 68 3.90 11.90 0.44
CA LEU A 68 3.55 12.00 -0.97
C LEU A 68 4.03 13.31 -1.60
N ASN A 69 3.95 14.42 -0.87
CA ASN A 69 4.46 15.71 -1.33
C ASN A 69 6.00 15.75 -1.37
N GLU A 70 6.65 14.86 -0.60
CA GLU A 70 8.10 14.70 -0.55
C GLU A 70 8.63 13.75 -1.64
N GLY A 71 7.77 13.23 -2.52
CA GLY A 71 8.17 12.44 -3.69
C GLY A 71 8.37 10.95 -3.43
N PHE A 72 7.80 10.40 -2.35
CA PHE A 72 7.82 8.96 -2.10
C PHE A 72 6.71 8.21 -2.85
N THR A 73 7.03 6.98 -3.26
CA THR A 73 6.04 5.98 -3.71
C THR A 73 5.72 5.02 -2.57
N VAL A 74 4.47 4.55 -2.51
CA VAL A 74 3.98 3.72 -1.40
C VAL A 74 3.28 2.48 -1.93
N ALA A 75 3.80 1.31 -1.58
CA ALA A 75 3.19 0.01 -1.85
C ALA A 75 2.49 -0.52 -0.60
N THR A 76 1.32 -1.17 -0.75
CA THR A 76 0.60 -1.76 0.39
C THR A 76 0.22 -3.21 0.15
N LYS A 77 -0.18 -3.88 1.23
CA LYS A 77 -0.68 -5.26 1.26
C LYS A 77 -2.02 -5.30 1.96
N CYS A 78 -2.89 -6.20 1.53
CA CYS A 78 -4.15 -6.44 2.22
C CYS A 78 -4.39 -7.93 2.41
N GLU A 79 -4.68 -8.31 3.65
CA GLU A 79 -5.08 -9.68 3.97
C GLU A 79 -6.60 -9.83 3.78
N ASN A 80 -7.03 -10.96 3.20
CA ASN A 80 -8.42 -11.43 3.08
C ASN A 80 -9.30 -10.95 1.91
N GLY A 81 -8.74 -10.42 0.81
CA GLY A 81 -9.21 -10.59 -0.59
C GLY A 81 -10.69 -10.48 -1.03
N LYS A 82 -11.71 -10.28 -0.18
CA LYS A 82 -13.11 -10.62 -0.54
C LYS A 82 -14.12 -9.49 -0.35
N LYS A 83 -14.11 -8.80 0.79
CA LYS A 83 -15.09 -7.74 1.14
C LYS A 83 -14.49 -6.60 1.96
N GLU A 84 -13.52 -6.92 2.78
CA GLU A 84 -12.88 -5.96 3.67
C GLU A 84 -11.89 -5.04 2.93
N LEU A 85 -11.40 -5.43 1.74
CA LEU A 85 -10.67 -4.54 0.84
C LEU A 85 -11.52 -3.31 0.49
N VAL A 86 -12.67 -3.51 -0.14
CA VAL A 86 -13.56 -2.40 -0.53
C VAL A 86 -14.18 -1.70 0.69
N ARG A 87 -14.51 -2.45 1.76
CA ARG A 87 -15.09 -1.86 2.98
C ARG A 87 -14.07 -1.04 3.78
N ARG A 88 -12.82 -1.48 3.93
CA ARG A 88 -11.76 -0.67 4.57
C ARG A 88 -11.34 0.50 3.70
N GLN A 89 -11.38 0.35 2.37
CA GLN A 89 -11.20 1.46 1.43
C GLN A 89 -12.23 2.58 1.66
N GLN A 90 -13.48 2.26 2.04
CA GLN A 90 -14.52 3.25 2.34
C GLN A 90 -14.41 3.90 3.72
N VAL A 91 -13.82 3.23 4.72
CA VAL A 91 -13.82 3.70 6.11
C VAL A 91 -12.51 4.41 6.49
N SER A 92 -11.43 4.12 5.77
CA SER A 92 -10.13 4.72 6.07
C SER A 92 -9.96 6.03 5.30
N ASN A 93 -10.04 7.17 5.99
CA ASN A 93 -9.41 8.44 5.58
C ASN A 93 -7.86 8.32 5.54
N GLU A 94 -7.36 7.12 5.20
CA GLU A 94 -5.97 6.68 5.24
C GLU A 94 -5.51 6.44 3.80
N ILE A 95 -4.69 7.38 3.33
CA ILE A 95 -4.11 7.42 1.97
C ILE A 95 -5.14 7.08 0.88
N TYR A 96 -6.38 7.54 1.03
CA TYR A 96 -7.30 7.71 -0.08
C TYR A 96 -7.35 9.19 -0.38
N ASP A 97 -6.42 9.58 -1.24
CA ASP A 97 -6.80 10.51 -2.28
C ASP A 97 -5.94 10.43 -3.54
N ARG A 98 -4.98 9.48 -3.61
CA ARG A 98 -4.07 9.25 -4.73
C ARG A 98 -3.05 8.15 -4.36
N TYR A 99 -2.97 7.10 -5.19
CA TYR A 99 -1.80 6.20 -5.32
C TYR A 99 -1.51 5.21 -4.18
N ILE A 100 -2.23 4.08 -4.20
CA ILE A 100 -1.56 2.79 -3.97
C ILE A 100 -1.15 2.31 -5.36
N ASP A 101 0.15 2.27 -5.64
CA ASP A 101 0.65 1.86 -6.96
C ASP A 101 0.46 0.34 -7.18
N ASP A 102 0.66 -0.46 -6.13
CA ASP A 102 0.54 -1.92 -6.17
C ASP A 102 -0.18 -2.45 -4.91
N ILE A 103 -1.19 -3.32 -5.09
CA ILE A 103 -1.72 -4.17 -4.02
C ILE A 103 -1.15 -5.57 -4.19
N PHE A 104 -0.31 -5.98 -3.24
CA PHE A 104 0.12 -7.37 -3.17
C PHE A 104 -0.87 -8.20 -2.37
N PHE A 105 -1.37 -9.27 -2.99
CA PHE A 105 -2.25 -10.26 -2.38
C PHE A 105 -1.53 -11.59 -2.28
N THR A 106 -1.24 -12.05 -1.06
CA THR A 106 -0.71 -13.39 -0.81
C THR A 106 -1.87 -14.32 -0.47
N SER A 107 -2.04 -15.39 -1.25
CA SER A 107 -3.09 -16.38 -1.01
C SER A 107 -2.63 -17.78 -1.40
N ASN A 108 -3.07 -18.76 -0.61
CA ASN A 108 -2.91 -20.18 -0.92
C ASN A 108 -4.12 -20.73 -1.70
N GLU A 109 -5.01 -19.86 -2.16
CA GLU A 109 -6.20 -20.22 -2.92
C GLU A 109 -5.88 -20.52 -4.40
N SER A 110 -6.76 -21.25 -5.07
CA SER A 110 -6.61 -21.51 -6.51
C SER A 110 -6.79 -20.23 -7.34
N LEU A 111 -6.20 -20.19 -8.53
CA LEU A 111 -6.40 -19.09 -9.50
C LEU A 111 -7.90 -18.87 -9.82
N HIS A 112 -8.69 -19.94 -9.87
CA HIS A 112 -10.13 -19.85 -10.07
C HIS A 112 -10.83 -19.13 -8.91
N THR A 113 -10.50 -19.51 -7.68
CA THR A 113 -11.03 -18.87 -6.46
C THR A 113 -10.63 -17.40 -6.41
N ILE A 114 -9.36 -17.08 -6.63
CA ILE A 114 -8.86 -15.71 -6.69
C ILE A 114 -9.61 -14.91 -7.75
N ASN A 115 -9.90 -15.53 -8.90
CA ASN A 115 -10.59 -14.84 -9.96
C ASN A 115 -12.02 -14.45 -9.61
N GLN A 116 -12.76 -15.38 -9.01
CA GLN A 116 -14.12 -15.13 -8.52
C GLN A 116 -14.13 -14.03 -7.45
N MET A 117 -13.14 -14.02 -6.55
CA MET A 117 -13.01 -13.00 -5.51
C MET A 117 -12.85 -11.59 -6.07
N LEU A 118 -11.98 -11.43 -7.08
CA LEU A 118 -11.76 -10.15 -7.74
C LEU A 118 -13.02 -9.68 -8.51
N ASP A 119 -13.77 -10.60 -9.12
CA ASP A 119 -15.03 -10.28 -9.80
C ASP A 119 -16.09 -9.82 -8.80
N GLU A 120 -16.22 -10.48 -7.65
CA GLU A 120 -17.10 -10.05 -6.56
C GLU A 120 -16.70 -8.67 -6.03
N ALA A 121 -15.41 -8.43 -5.78
CA ALA A 121 -14.89 -7.14 -5.30
C ALA A 121 -15.23 -5.98 -6.26
N ASN A 122 -15.14 -6.21 -7.56
CA ASN A 122 -15.50 -5.24 -8.60
C ASN A 122 -16.99 -4.86 -8.64
N GLN A 123 -17.87 -5.63 -8.01
CA GLN A 123 -19.30 -5.29 -7.91
C GLN A 123 -19.61 -4.29 -6.78
N PHE A 124 -18.69 -4.12 -5.82
CA PHE A 124 -18.96 -3.32 -4.63
C PHE A 124 -18.73 -1.81 -4.81
N HIS A 125 -17.91 -1.39 -5.78
CA HIS A 125 -17.59 0.03 -5.97
C HIS A 125 -17.73 0.46 -7.43
N HIS A 126 -18.52 1.50 -7.68
CA HIS A 126 -18.78 1.96 -9.05
C HIS A 126 -17.54 2.60 -9.74
N ASN A 127 -16.63 3.20 -8.96
CA ASN A 127 -15.52 4.00 -9.46
C ASN A 127 -14.16 3.30 -9.36
N ILE A 128 -14.09 2.14 -8.70
CA ILE A 128 -12.86 1.39 -8.51
C ILE A 128 -12.98 0.08 -9.28
N LYS A 129 -11.99 -0.22 -10.11
CA LYS A 129 -11.87 -1.51 -10.80
C LYS A 129 -10.53 -2.14 -10.48
N LEU A 130 -10.57 -3.34 -9.92
CA LEU A 130 -9.43 -4.22 -9.79
C LEU A 130 -9.18 -4.89 -11.15
N VAL A 131 -8.00 -4.69 -11.72
CA VAL A 131 -7.55 -5.32 -12.97
C VAL A 131 -6.38 -6.27 -12.68
N ARG A 132 -6.27 -7.35 -13.47
CA ARG A 132 -5.30 -8.42 -13.24
C ARG A 132 -4.39 -8.59 -14.45
N GLN A 133 -3.10 -8.79 -14.20
CA GLN A 133 -2.12 -9.16 -15.23
C GLN A 133 -1.35 -10.39 -14.76
N LEU A 134 -1.19 -11.38 -15.65
CA LEU A 134 -0.32 -12.52 -15.40
C LEU A 134 1.09 -12.13 -15.83
N ASP A 135 1.98 -11.95 -14.86
CA ASP A 135 3.40 -11.80 -15.15
C ASP A 135 4.05 -13.18 -15.31
N ARG A 136 5.06 -13.30 -16.17
CA ARG A 136 5.78 -14.56 -16.40
C ARG A 136 6.74 -14.90 -15.25
N SER A 137 7.05 -13.93 -14.40
CA SER A 137 7.96 -14.03 -13.26
C SER A 137 7.24 -14.03 -11.91
N VAL A 138 6.00 -13.52 -11.84
CA VAL A 138 5.15 -13.50 -10.64
C VAL A 138 3.75 -13.99 -11.00
N PRO A 139 3.11 -14.89 -10.23
CA PRO A 139 1.91 -15.60 -10.69
C PRO A 139 0.71 -14.71 -11.08
N ILE A 140 0.47 -13.60 -10.36
CA ILE A 140 -0.63 -12.65 -10.61
C ILE A 140 -0.27 -11.27 -10.02
N ASP A 141 -0.35 -10.22 -10.82
CA ASP A 141 -0.34 -8.82 -10.37
C ASP A 141 -1.76 -8.23 -10.42
N VAL A 142 -2.12 -7.44 -9.39
CA VAL A 142 -3.43 -6.79 -9.27
C VAL A 142 -3.26 -5.29 -9.12
N TYR A 143 -3.86 -4.53 -10.04
CA TYR A 143 -3.84 -3.07 -10.05
C TYR A 143 -5.22 -2.48 -9.75
N ILE A 144 -5.23 -1.22 -9.30
CA ILE A 144 -6.45 -0.45 -9.08
C ILE A 144 -6.57 0.63 -10.15
N GLU A 145 -7.69 0.64 -10.87
CA GLU A 145 -8.04 1.68 -11.82
C GLU A 145 -9.18 2.55 -11.27
N ASN A 146 -8.99 3.86 -11.23
CA ASN A 146 -10.06 4.83 -10.96
C ASN A 146 -10.74 5.19 -12.28
N LYS A 147 -12.03 4.86 -12.42
CA LYS A 147 -12.74 5.01 -13.69
C LYS A 147 -13.07 6.45 -14.07
N ASN A 148 -13.04 7.40 -13.13
CA ASN A 148 -13.59 8.74 -13.36
C ASN A 148 -12.53 9.85 -13.31
N ASP A 149 -11.24 9.53 -13.14
CA ASP A 149 -10.15 10.50 -12.89
C ASP A 149 -10.44 11.53 -11.77
N THR A 150 -11.49 11.30 -10.99
CA THR A 150 -11.94 12.19 -9.93
C THR A 150 -11.43 11.63 -8.62
N GLN A 151 -10.84 12.50 -7.81
CA GLN A 151 -10.51 12.20 -6.41
C GLN A 151 -11.74 11.64 -5.73
N VAL A 152 -11.64 10.40 -5.24
CA VAL A 152 -12.71 9.76 -4.48
C VAL A 152 -12.53 10.25 -3.05
N THR A 153 -13.17 11.38 -2.74
CA THR A 153 -13.29 11.95 -1.40
C THR A 153 -14.03 11.03 -0.44
#